data_AF-A0A4Y8SYT2-F1
#
_entry.id   AF-A0A4Y8SYT2-F1
#
_cell.length_a   1.000
_cell.length_b   1.000
_cell.length_c   1.000
_cell.angle_alpha   90.00
_cell.angle_beta   90.00
_cell.angle_gamma   90.00
#
_symmetry.space_group_name_H-M   'P 1'
#
loop_
_entity.id
_entity.type
_entity.pdbx_description
1 polymer ?
#
loop_
_entity_poly.entity_id
_entity_poly.type
_entity_poly.pdbx_seq_one_letter_code
_entity_poly.pdbx_strand_id
1 'polypeptide(L)'
;EKLGVVIENVFLGQVDSYGQLTIDIYNDKLQMPSPQNKPLLLASLKKCHADLELFSLETKSKSASEMYSKNAKQIEKILNKVTYLLKE
;
A
#
# COMPACT_ATOMS: atom_id res chain seq x y z
N GLU A 1 -17.01 -0.52 -6.91
CA GLU A 1 -17.80 -1.20 -5.86
C GLU A 1 -18.53 -0.14 -5.04
N LYS A 2 -19.82 -0.29 -4.74
CA LYS A 2 -20.59 0.73 -3.97
C LYS A 2 -20.50 0.39 -2.48
N LEU A 3 -20.25 1.38 -1.62
CA LEU A 3 -20.04 1.23 -0.17
C LEU A 3 -21.24 0.68 0.62
N GLY A 4 -22.34 0.28 -0.03
CA GLY A 4 -23.51 -0.33 0.62
C GLY A 4 -24.31 0.62 1.51
N VAL A 5 -24.06 1.93 1.45
CA VAL A 5 -24.72 2.96 2.26
C VAL A 5 -25.82 3.66 1.45
N VAL A 6 -26.97 3.91 2.08
CA VAL A 6 -28.03 4.77 1.55
C VAL A 6 -27.61 6.23 1.74
N ILE A 7 -27.67 7.05 0.69
CA ILE A 7 -27.14 8.43 0.70
C ILE A 7 -27.78 9.30 1.80
N GLU A 8 -29.02 8.97 2.17
CA GLU A 8 -29.81 9.62 3.22
C GLU A 8 -29.20 9.46 4.63
N ASN A 9 -28.37 8.43 4.82
CA ASN A 9 -27.69 8.16 6.09
C ASN A 9 -26.27 8.76 6.15
N VAL A 10 -25.84 9.51 5.13
CA VAL A 10 -24.52 10.14 5.07
C VAL A 10 -24.56 11.52 5.72
N PHE A 11 -23.81 11.69 6.80
CA PHE A 11 -23.63 12.99 7.46
C PHE A 11 -22.51 13.80 6.79
N LEU A 12 -21.37 13.17 6.52
CA LEU A 12 -20.22 13.81 5.89
C LEU A 12 -19.52 12.86 4.92
N GLY A 13 -19.22 13.35 3.71
CA GLY A 13 -18.38 12.65 2.75
C GLY A 13 -17.15 13.50 2.44
N GLN A 14 -15.96 13.01 2.77
CA GLN A 14 -14.70 13.70 2.51
C GLN A 14 -13.84 12.89 1.57
N VAL A 15 -13.26 13.54 0.57
CA VAL A 15 -12.25 12.96 -0.30
C VAL A 15 -10.90 13.53 0.09
N ASP A 16 -9.95 12.67 0.43
CA ASP A 16 -8.57 13.10 0.73
C ASP A 16 -7.77 13.40 -0.56
N SER A 17 -6.56 13.93 -0.41
CA SER A 17 -5.67 14.22 -1.54
C SER A 17 -5.21 12.99 -2.33
N TYR A 18 -5.49 11.78 -1.83
CA TYR A 18 -5.22 10.50 -2.47
C TYR A 18 -6.46 9.91 -3.15
N GLY A 19 -7.58 10.64 -3.20
CA GLY A 19 -8.82 10.18 -3.82
C GLY A 19 -9.61 9.19 -2.97
N GLN A 20 -9.27 9.05 -1.69
CA GLN A 20 -9.95 8.16 -0.76
C GLN A 20 -11.20 8.84 -0.19
N LEU A 21 -12.35 8.19 -0.36
CA LEU A 21 -13.62 8.66 0.17
C LEU A 21 -13.85 8.10 1.58
N THR A 22 -13.91 8.99 2.56
CA THR A 22 -14.32 8.71 3.93
C THR A 22 -15.76 9.20 4.11
N ILE A 23 -16.62 8.34 4.66
CA ILE A 23 -18.04 8.64 4.88
C ILE A 23 -18.35 8.51 6.38
N ASP A 24 -18.82 9.59 6.98
CA ASP A 24 -19.45 9.61 8.30
C ASP A 24 -20.96 9.41 8.14
N ILE A 25 -21.55 8.54 8.94
CA ILE A 25 -22.96 8.15 8.86
C ILE A 25 -23.63 8.35 10.21
N TYR A 26 -24.92 8.72 10.21
CA TYR A 26 -25.68 8.95 11.45
C TYR A 26 -25.89 7.70 12.32
N ASN A 27 -25.56 6.50 11.81
CA ASN A 27 -25.79 5.23 12.48
C ASN A 27 -24.46 4.56 12.89
N ASP A 28 -24.08 4.73 14.16
CA ASP A 28 -22.85 4.19 14.79
C ASP A 28 -22.66 2.67 14.70
N LYS A 29 -23.65 1.90 14.23
CA LYS A 29 -23.59 0.42 14.17
C LYS A 29 -22.85 -0.12 12.94
N LEU A 30 -22.58 0.69 11.93
CA LEU A 30 -21.87 0.29 10.72
C LEU A 30 -20.42 0.81 10.78
N GLN A 31 -19.51 -0.01 11.31
CA GLN A 31 -18.08 0.27 11.20
C GLN A 31 -17.64 0.09 9.75
N MET A 32 -17.39 1.20 9.06
CA MET A 32 -16.74 1.20 7.76
C MET A 32 -15.32 0.63 7.92
N PRO A 33 -14.86 -0.28 7.05
CA PRO A 33 -13.47 -0.74 7.09
C PRO A 33 -12.58 0.49 6.87
N SER A 34 -11.72 0.78 7.86
CA SER A 34 -10.65 1.74 7.68
C SER A 34 -9.84 1.35 6.43
N PRO A 35 -9.42 2.31 5.60
CA PRO A 35 -8.62 2.02 4.44
C PRO A 35 -7.23 1.43 4.79
N GLN A 36 -7.18 0.12 5.02
CA GLN A 36 -5.97 -0.63 5.36
C GLN A 36 -4.96 -0.78 4.19
N ASN A 37 -5.27 -0.22 3.03
CA ASN A 37 -4.49 -0.45 1.81
C ASN A 37 -3.07 0.14 1.89
N LYS A 38 -2.86 1.22 2.65
CA LYS A 38 -1.57 1.94 2.73
C LYS A 38 -0.49 1.12 3.48
N PRO A 39 -0.69 0.67 4.73
CA PRO A 39 0.28 -0.18 5.41
C PRO A 39 0.52 -1.52 4.71
N LEU A 40 -0.52 -2.13 4.14
CA LEU A 40 -0.41 -3.38 3.41
C LEU A 40 0.44 -3.23 2.13
N LEU A 41 0.27 -2.12 1.42
CA LEU A 41 1.11 -1.78 0.27
C LEU A 41 2.58 -1.58 0.69
N LEU A 42 2.82 -0.87 1.79
CA LEU A 42 4.18 -0.70 2.32
C LEU A 42 4.82 -2.05 2.69
N ALA A 43 4.08 -2.93 3.35
CA ALA A 43 4.53 -4.27 3.70
C ALA A 43 4.87 -5.10 2.44
N SER A 44 4.02 -5.02 1.43
CA SER A 44 4.23 -5.71 0.14
C SER A 44 5.49 -5.22 -0.57
N LEU A 45 5.73 -3.90 -0.61
CA LEU A 45 6.95 -3.32 -1.19
C LEU A 45 8.21 -3.76 -0.45
N LYS A 46 8.17 -3.78 0.89
CA LYS A 46 9.29 -4.27 1.72
C LYS A 46 9.57 -5.75 1.48
N LYS A 47 8.52 -6.57 1.37
CA LYS A 47 8.66 -7.99 1.05
C LYS A 47 9.31 -8.17 -0.32
N CYS A 48 8.84 -7.47 -1.35
CA CYS A 48 9.44 -7.53 -2.68
C CYS A 48 10.92 -7.13 -2.67
N HIS A 49 11.30 -6.09 -1.90
CA HIS A 49 12.70 -5.72 -1.73
C HIS A 49 13.53 -6.87 -1.16
N ALA A 50 13.09 -7.44 -0.04
CA ALA A 50 13.78 -8.54 0.63
C ALA A 50 13.87 -9.80 -0.25
N ASP A 51 12.80 -10.14 -0.96
CA ASP A 51 12.77 -11.27 -1.89
C ASP A 51 13.80 -11.08 -3.02
N LEU A 52 13.90 -9.87 -3.59
CA LEU A 52 14.90 -9.56 -4.63
C LEU A 52 16.34 -9.63 -4.10
N GLU A 53 16.59 -9.14 -2.89
CA GLU A 53 17.91 -9.28 -2.25
C GLU A 53 18.25 -10.76 -2.04
N LEU A 54 17.30 -11.54 -1.50
CA LEU A 54 17.47 -12.98 -1.29
C LEU A 54 17.77 -13.71 -2.60
N PHE A 55 16.99 -13.48 -3.66
CA PHE A 55 17.20 -14.10 -4.96
C PHE A 55 18.55 -13.71 -5.59
N SER A 56 19.04 -12.50 -5.32
CA SER A 56 20.37 -12.08 -5.78
C SER A 56 21.49 -12.89 -5.12
N LEU A 57 21.30 -13.33 -3.87
CA LEU A 57 22.27 -14.10 -3.09
C LEU A 57 22.19 -15.61 -3.39
N GLU A 58 20.99 -16.13 -3.61
CA GLU A 58 20.76 -17.57 -3.82
C GLU A 58 21.04 -18.04 -5.24
N THR A 59 20.95 -17.14 -6.23
CA THR A 59 21.10 -17.52 -7.63
C THR A 59 22.54 -17.85 -8.00
N LYS A 60 22.73 -18.93 -8.77
CA LYS A 60 24.04 -19.34 -9.30
C LYS A 60 24.43 -18.57 -10.57
N SER A 61 23.48 -17.88 -11.20
CA SER A 61 23.73 -17.09 -12.41
C SER A 61 24.18 -15.68 -12.05
N LYS A 62 25.40 -15.32 -12.46
CA LYS A 62 25.95 -13.98 -12.22
C LYS A 62 25.06 -12.88 -12.81
N SER A 63 24.55 -13.09 -14.02
CA SER A 63 23.66 -12.12 -14.67
C SER A 63 22.32 -11.96 -13.93
N ALA A 64 21.76 -13.06 -13.41
CA ALA A 64 20.53 -12.99 -12.61
C ALA A 64 20.77 -12.30 -11.26
N SER A 65 21.91 -12.56 -10.62
CA SER A 65 22.30 -11.90 -9.36
C SER A 65 22.37 -10.38 -9.54
N GLU A 66 23.05 -9.93 -10.60
CA GLU A 66 23.17 -8.51 -10.94
C GLU A 66 21.80 -7.88 -11.26
N MET A 67 20.94 -8.59 -12.00
CA MET A 67 19.57 -8.15 -12.31
C MET A 67 18.74 -7.96 -11.03
N TYR A 68 18.72 -8.96 -10.14
CA TYR A 68 17.96 -8.89 -8.89
C TYR A 68 18.48 -7.78 -7.97
N SER A 69 19.80 -7.64 -7.82
CA SER A 69 20.41 -6.56 -7.03
C SER A 69 20.08 -5.17 -7.59
N LYS A 70 20.10 -5.01 -8.92
CA LYS A 70 19.71 -3.75 -9.58
C LYS A 70 18.25 -3.41 -9.30
N ASN A 71 17.36 -4.41 -9.31
CA ASN A 71 15.94 -4.20 -9.08
C ASN A 71 15.63 -3.96 -7.59
N ALA A 72 16.32 -4.63 -6.66
CA ALA A 72 16.23 -4.33 -5.23
C ALA A 72 16.54 -2.85 -4.97
N LYS A 73 17.64 -2.31 -5.52
CA LYS A 73 17.98 -0.88 -5.42
C LYS A 73 16.94 0.07 -6.01
N GLN A 74 16.18 -0.36 -7.02
CA GLN A 74 15.07 0.46 -7.56
C GLN A 74 13.91 0.50 -6.58
N ILE A 75 13.54 -0.65 -6.00
CA ILE A 75 12.50 -0.73 -4.96
C ILE A 75 12.92 0.08 -3.72
N GLU A 76 14.19 0.03 -3.31
CA GLU A 76 14.71 0.85 -2.21
C GLU A 76 14.48 2.35 -2.44
N LYS A 77 14.78 2.84 -3.65
CA LYS A 77 14.53 4.25 -4.02
C LYS A 77 13.05 4.60 -3.99
N ILE A 78 12.18 3.68 -4.38
CA ILE A 78 10.72 3.86 -4.29
C ILE A 78 10.32 3.92 -2.82
N LEU A 79 10.73 2.96 -2.01
CA LEU A 79 10.46 2.91 -0.56
C LEU A 79 10.88 4.21 0.13
N ASN A 80 12.06 4.76 -0.18
CA ASN A 80 12.52 6.03 0.39
C ASN A 80 11.61 7.22 0.07
N LYS A 81 10.91 7.19 -1.07
CA LYS A 81 9.97 8.24 -1.48
C LYS A 81 8.57 8.03 -0.93
N VAL A 82 8.11 6.78 -0.80
CA VAL A 82 6.71 6.49 -0.49
C VAL A 82 6.48 6.08 0.97
N THR A 83 7.53 5.76 1.74
CA THR A 83 7.37 5.26 3.12
C THR A 83 6.60 6.24 4.01
N TYR A 84 6.83 7.56 3.88
CA TYR A 84 6.10 8.54 4.68
C TYR A 84 4.61 8.64 4.30
N LEU A 85 4.29 8.34 3.05
CA LEU A 85 2.91 8.37 2.51
C LEU A 85 2.10 7.13 2.89
N LEU A 86 2.79 6.02 3.14
CA LEU A 86 2.19 4.69 3.32
C LEU A 86 2.32 4.14 4.74
N LYS A 87 2.89 4.92 5.67
CA LYS A 87 3.03 4.54 7.08
C LYS A 87 1.74 4.70 7.89
N GLU A 88 0.81 5.52 7.40
CA GLU A 88 -0.48 5.83 8.04
C GLU A 88 -1.60 4.91 7.55
#